data_AF-C6XSR2-F1
#
_entry.id   AF-C6XSR2-F1
#
_cell.length_a   1.000
_cell.length_b   1.000
_cell.length_c   1.000
_cell.angle_alpha   90.00
_cell.angle_beta   90.00
_cell.angle_gamma   90.00
#
_symmetry.space_group_name_H-M   'P 1'
#
loop_
_entity.id
_entity.type
_entity.pdbx_description
1 polymer ?
#
loop_
_entity_poly.entity_id
_entity_poly.type
_entity_poly.pdbx_seq_one_letter_code
_entity_poly.pdbx_strand_id
1 'polypeptide(L)'
;MKITLDAKSLLMGFLAAGLMFTVISFKSTSDQNKGKFRTEVNDHVVVILDTETGNYIIAPSMYDINKIQWIKGEFYETFKTGKDNKKISN
;
A
#
# COMPACT_ATOMS: atom_id res chain seq x y z
N MET A 1 -37.37 -32.34 31.37
CA MET A 1 -37.37 -31.82 30.00
C MET A 1 -36.41 -32.67 29.16
N LYS A 2 -36.82 -33.20 28.01
CA LYS A 2 -35.93 -33.87 27.05
C LYS A 2 -35.74 -32.92 25.87
N ILE A 3 -34.53 -32.37 25.73
CA ILE A 3 -34.17 -31.55 24.58
C ILE A 3 -33.89 -32.51 23.43
N THR A 4 -34.86 -32.68 22.54
CA THR A 4 -34.67 -33.39 21.27
C THR A 4 -33.93 -32.44 20.34
N LEU A 5 -32.61 -32.58 20.29
CA LEU A 5 -31.78 -31.84 19.36
C LEU A 5 -31.99 -32.44 17.96
N ASP A 6 -32.79 -31.78 17.13
CA ASP A 6 -32.98 -32.16 15.74
C ASP A 6 -31.70 -31.84 14.96
N ALA A 7 -30.92 -32.88 14.64
CA ALA A 7 -29.64 -32.77 13.97
C ALA A 7 -29.74 -32.06 12.61
N LYS A 8 -30.91 -32.12 11.94
CA LYS A 8 -31.18 -31.34 10.72
C LYS A 8 -31.14 -29.84 10.98
N SER A 9 -31.81 -29.40 12.03
CA SER A 9 -31.85 -27.99 12.42
C SER A 9 -30.47 -27.46 12.83
N LEU A 10 -29.65 -28.30 13.48
CA LEU A 10 -28.27 -27.95 13.84
C LEU A 10 -27.36 -27.81 12.62
N LEU A 11 -27.46 -28.73 11.65
CA LEU A 11 -26.74 -28.66 10.38
C LEU A 11 -27.13 -27.42 9.58
N MET A 12 -28.42 -27.08 9.54
CA MET A 12 -28.90 -25.89 8.85
C MET A 12 -28.34 -24.60 9.47
N GLY A 13 -28.29 -24.53 10.80
CA GLY A 13 -27.68 -23.41 11.53
C GLY A 13 -26.17 -23.31 11.31
N PHE A 14 -25.46 -24.44 11.27
CA PHE A 14 -24.04 -24.48 10.97
C PHE A 14 -23.74 -24.01 9.54
N LEU A 15 -24.55 -24.41 8.56
CA LEU A 15 -24.41 -24.00 7.16
C LEU A 15 -24.63 -22.49 7.00
N ALA A 16 -25.66 -21.96 7.66
CA ALA A 16 -25.96 -20.52 7.67
C ALA A 16 -24.83 -19.70 8.31
N ALA A 17 -24.28 -20.14 9.44
CA ALA A 17 -23.15 -19.50 10.09
C ALA A 17 -21.87 -19.58 9.23
N GLY A 18 -21.60 -20.73 8.61
CA GLY A 18 -20.45 -20.93 7.73
C GLY A 18 -20.43 -19.99 6.53
N LEU A 19 -21.59 -19.74 5.91
CA LEU A 19 -21.72 -18.79 4.79
C LEU A 19 -21.47 -17.33 5.21
N MET A 20 -21.77 -16.96 6.47
CA MET A 20 -21.42 -15.62 6.97
C MET A 20 -19.90 -15.44 7.11
N PHE A 21 -19.17 -16.49 7.50
CA PHE A 21 -17.71 -16.45 7.58
C PHE A 21 -17.04 -16.31 6.20
N THR A 22 -17.64 -16.86 5.13
CA THR A 22 -17.10 -16.70 3.77
C THR A 22 -17.24 -15.27 3.27
N VAL A 23 -18.39 -14.62 3.50
CA VAL A 23 -18.61 -13.23 3.04
C VAL A 23 -17.66 -12.24 3.74
N ILE A 24 -17.33 -12.48 5.01
CA ILE A 24 -16.43 -11.61 5.78
C ILE A 24 -14.95 -11.92 5.43
N SER A 25 -14.59 -13.18 5.18
CA SER A 25 -13.20 -13.56 4.87
C SER A 25 -12.75 -13.13 3.46
N PHE A 26 -13.68 -12.96 2.51
CA PHE A 26 -13.38 -12.43 1.17
C PHE A 26 -13.41 -10.91 1.08
N LYS A 27 -13.55 -10.19 2.21
CA LYS A 27 -13.09 -8.79 2.25
C LYS A 27 -11.56 -8.81 2.31
N SER A 28 -10.96 -9.25 1.20
CA SER A 28 -9.57 -8.99 0.88
C SER A 28 -9.32 -7.53 1.19
N THR A 29 -8.23 -7.25 1.88
CA THR A 29 -7.57 -5.94 1.94
C THR A 29 -7.23 -5.50 0.51
N SER A 30 -8.26 -5.17 -0.26
CA SER A 30 -8.17 -4.57 -1.57
C SER A 30 -7.80 -3.13 -1.28
N ASP A 31 -6.49 -2.92 -1.11
CA ASP A 31 -5.82 -1.73 -1.61
C ASP A 31 -6.51 -0.41 -1.21
N GLN A 32 -6.89 -0.29 0.07
CA GLN A 32 -7.45 0.95 0.64
C GLN A 32 -6.48 2.14 0.56
N ASN A 33 -5.28 1.95 0.01
CA ASN A 33 -4.20 2.93 -0.07
C ASN A 33 -3.75 3.26 -1.51
N LYS A 34 -4.60 3.11 -2.53
CA LYS A 34 -4.43 3.95 -3.74
C LYS A 34 -4.99 5.36 -3.50
N GLY A 35 -4.57 5.99 -2.41
CA GLY A 35 -4.78 7.41 -2.21
C GLY A 35 -3.94 8.19 -3.22
N LYS A 36 -4.29 9.48 -3.42
CA LYS A 36 -3.54 10.39 -4.30
C LYS A 36 -2.03 10.39 -4.04
N PHE A 37 -1.63 10.15 -2.78
CA PHE A 37 -0.25 10.08 -2.37
C PHE A 37 0.12 8.67 -1.91
N ARG A 38 1.23 8.16 -2.42
CA ARG A 38 1.86 6.92 -2.00
C ARG A 38 3.18 7.23 -1.33
N THR A 39 3.36 6.73 -0.11
CA THR A 39 4.60 6.89 0.66
C THR A 39 5.35 5.57 0.71
N GLU A 40 6.62 5.60 0.32
CA GLU A 40 7.54 4.48 0.43
C GLU A 40 8.71 4.90 1.32
N VAL A 41 9.04 4.06 2.29
CA VAL A 41 10.12 4.31 3.26
C VAL A 41 11.11 3.16 3.20
N ASN A 42 12.38 3.50 3.07
CA ASN A 42 13.52 2.60 3.19
C ASN A 42 14.50 3.18 4.22
N ASP A 43 15.44 2.38 4.72
CA ASP A 43 16.39 2.70 5.79
C ASP A 43 17.14 4.02 5.57
N HIS A 44 17.31 4.42 4.31
CA HIS A 44 18.06 5.61 3.93
C HIS A 44 17.24 6.65 3.17
N VAL A 45 15.95 6.46 2.94
CA VAL A 45 15.17 7.40 2.13
C VAL A 45 13.67 7.30 2.39
N VAL A 46 13.01 8.45 2.45
CA VAL A 46 11.56 8.56 2.36
C VAL A 46 11.19 9.14 1.00
N VAL A 47 10.23 8.52 0.31
CA VAL A 47 9.68 8.99 -0.96
C VAL A 47 8.17 9.12 -0.81
N ILE A 48 7.62 10.27 -1.16
CA ILE A 48 6.18 10.48 -1.27
C ILE A 48 5.89 10.86 -2.72
N LEU A 49 5.06 10.07 -3.38
CA LEU A 49 4.69 10.19 -4.79
C LEU A 49 3.20 10.56 -4.91
N ASP A 50 2.91 11.64 -5.62
CA ASP A 50 1.58 11.91 -6.17
C ASP A 50 1.36 10.97 -7.36
N THR A 51 0.46 10.01 -7.20
CA THR A 51 0.21 8.96 -8.19
C THR A 51 -0.57 9.46 -9.41
N GLU A 52 -1.18 10.64 -9.34
CA GLU A 52 -1.94 11.25 -10.45
C GLU A 52 -1.03 12.05 -11.37
N THR A 53 -0.07 12.79 -10.79
CA THR A 53 0.80 13.71 -11.54
C THR A 53 2.22 13.20 -11.73
N GLY A 54 2.68 12.24 -10.93
CA GLY A 54 4.07 11.80 -10.91
C GLY A 54 5.02 12.77 -10.19
N ASN A 55 4.48 13.81 -9.54
CA ASN A 55 5.24 14.68 -8.67
C ASN A 55 5.66 13.93 -7.41
N TYR A 56 6.85 14.20 -6.90
CA TYR A 56 7.34 13.52 -5.71
C TYR A 56 8.10 14.47 -4.78
N ILE A 57 8.20 14.06 -3.51
CA ILE A 57 9.16 14.61 -2.54
C ILE A 57 10.00 13.48 -1.96
N ILE A 58 11.31 13.71 -1.84
CA ILE A 58 12.29 12.76 -1.30
C ILE A 58 12.98 13.39 -0.10
N ALA A 59 13.10 12.66 0.99
CA ALA A 59 14.01 12.97 2.08
C ALA A 59 15.12 11.90 2.12
N PRO A 60 16.31 12.18 1.56
CA PRO A 60 17.44 11.27 1.68
C PRO A 60 17.98 11.30 3.11
N SER A 61 18.52 10.17 3.55
CA SER A 61 19.28 10.07 4.80
C SER A 61 20.54 10.90 4.65
N MET A 62 20.52 12.07 5.29
CA MET A 62 21.73 12.87 5.47
C MET A 62 22.39 12.45 6.78
N TYR A 63 23.71 12.34 6.75
CA TYR A 63 24.53 12.14 7.95
C TYR A 63 24.46 13.34 8.91
N ASP A 64 23.96 14.48 8.44
CA ASP A 64 23.84 15.71 9.23
C ASP A 64 22.45 15.82 9.86
N ILE A 65 22.39 15.40 11.12
CA ILE A 65 21.23 15.30 12.03
C ILE A 65 20.37 16.57 12.16
N ASN A 66 20.83 17.73 11.69
CA ASN A 66 20.14 19.00 11.89
C ASN A 66 19.38 19.55 10.67
N LYS A 67 19.43 18.89 9.50
CA LYS A 67 18.72 19.36 8.29
C LYS A 67 18.20 18.20 7.45
N ILE A 68 16.99 17.74 7.75
CA ILE A 68 16.24 16.92 6.78
C ILE A 68 15.88 17.84 5.61
N GLN A 69 16.54 17.68 4.46
CA GLN A 69 16.18 18.42 3.25
C GLN A 69 15.16 17.62 2.45
N TRP A 70 13.99 18.21 2.24
CA TRP A 70 12.98 17.69 1.33
C TRP A 70 13.28 18.16 -0.08
N ILE A 71 13.53 17.22 -0.99
CA ILE A 71 13.80 17.47 -2.39
C ILE A 71 12.52 17.20 -3.17
N LYS A 72 11.97 18.21 -3.83
CA LYS A 72 10.82 18.07 -4.73
C LYS A 72 11.29 17.79 -6.16
N GLY A 73 10.51 17.02 -6.90
CA GLY A 73 10.77 16.77 -8.32
C GLY A 73 9.57 16.20 -9.05
N GLU A 74 9.70 16.13 -10.37
CA GLU A 74 8.74 15.46 -11.25
C GLU A 74 9.39 14.18 -11.78
N PHE A 75 8.66 13.07 -11.75
CA PHE A 75 9.21 11.77 -12.13
C PHE A 75 9.77 11.77 -13.56
N TYR A 76 9.03 12.31 -14.52
CA TYR A 76 9.40 12.22 -15.94
C TYR A 76 10.64 13.05 -16.28
N GLU A 77 10.74 14.28 -15.77
CA GLU A 77 11.91 15.14 -15.97
C GLU A 77 13.17 14.56 -15.31
N THR A 78 13.00 13.99 -14.12
CA THR A 78 14.10 13.32 -13.39
C THR A 78 14.56 12.07 -14.15
N PHE A 79 13.62 11.28 -14.66
CA PHE A 79 13.91 10.08 -15.44
C PHE A 79 14.64 10.42 -16.75
N LYS A 80 14.19 11.45 -17.48
CA LYS A 80 14.84 11.93 -18.69
C LYS A 80 16.27 12.40 -18.42
N THR A 81 16.46 13.22 -17.39
CA THR A 81 17.78 13.68 -16.95
C THR A 81 18.71 12.50 -16.63
N GLY A 82 18.23 11.49 -15.91
CA GLY A 82 19.01 10.29 -15.61
C GLY A 82 19.41 9.49 -16.86
N LYS A 83 18.52 9.39 -17.85
CA LYS A 83 18.81 8.73 -19.13
C LYS A 83 19.84 9.49 -19.95
N ASP A 84 19.75 10.82 -19.99
CA ASP A 84 20.67 11.66 -20.76
C ASP A 84 22.07 11.67 -20.13
N ASN A 85 22.17 11.76 -18.81
CA ASN A 85 23.45 11.67 -18.09
C ASN A 85 24.16 10.32 -18.32
N LYS A 86 23.41 9.21 -18.44
CA LYS A 86 23.99 7.89 -18.72
C LYS A 86 24.61 7.80 -20.13
N LYS A 87 24.14 8.59 -21.10
CA LYS A 87 24.71 8.61 -22.46
C LYS A 87 26.04 9.36 -22.54
N ILE A 88 26.29 10.29 -21.62
CA ILE A 88 27.52 11.11 -21.57
C ILE A 88 28.67 10.36 -20.87
N SER A 89 28.36 9.31 -20.10
CA SER A 89 29.34 8.53 -19.33
C SER A 89 29.99 7.37 -20.11
N ASN A 90 29.75 7.25 -21.42
CA ASN A 90 30.40 6.28 -22.33
C ASN A 90 31.33 7.00 -23.31
#